data_AF-A0A0C2VZR5-F1
#
_entry.id   AF-A0A0C2VZR5-F1
#
_cell.length_a   1.000
_cell.length_b   1.000
_cell.length_c   1.000
_cell.angle_alpha   90.00
_cell.angle_beta   90.00
_cell.angle_gamma   90.00
#
_symmetry.space_group_name_H-M   'P 1'
#
loop_
_entity.id
_entity.type
_entity.pdbx_description
1 polymer ?
#
loop_
_entity_poly.entity_id
_entity_poly.type
_entity_poly.pdbx_seq_one_letter_code
_entity_poly.pdbx_strand_id
1 'polypeptide(L)'
;SRSIATAQELVSKINCPLLSLLDLRVEYDLWTTTSQEMELQNKLVFDNIVAFHLHIPGFRWKLPDCTSLRKLRVSSPKNVPDANLLASLIFEPRICPLLHEIELDFIPEWDLLFLMLERRNYLPPSHGVSRITTLILQSPIPPTLLAPLAHILSGQFTERPSNRELSLCSFMEGWFDTSL
;
A
#
# COMPACT_ATOMS: atom_id res chain seq x y z
N SER A 1 -6.65 -19.12 -8.13
CA SER A 1 -6.27 -19.13 -9.56
C SER A 1 -7.38 -18.64 -10.50
N ARG A 2 -8.61 -19.15 -10.46
CA ARG A 2 -9.70 -18.68 -11.34
C ARG A 2 -10.16 -17.24 -11.07
N SER A 3 -10.31 -16.85 -9.81
CA SER A 3 -10.81 -15.50 -9.44
C SER A 3 -9.88 -14.37 -9.89
N ILE A 4 -8.55 -14.54 -9.77
CA ILE A 4 -7.56 -13.57 -10.25
C ILE A 4 -7.63 -13.41 -11.77
N ALA A 5 -7.64 -14.53 -12.50
CA ALA A 5 -7.74 -14.51 -13.96
C ALA A 5 -9.02 -13.80 -14.41
N THR A 6 -10.14 -14.05 -13.73
CA THR A 6 -11.40 -13.33 -13.97
C THR A 6 -11.28 -11.83 -13.68
N ALA A 7 -10.67 -11.44 -12.57
CA ALA A 7 -10.47 -10.02 -12.25
C ALA A 7 -9.59 -9.29 -13.28
N GLN A 8 -8.48 -9.90 -13.69
CA GLN A 8 -7.59 -9.36 -14.72
C GLN A 8 -8.30 -9.25 -16.07
N GLU A 9 -9.07 -10.27 -16.46
CA GLU A 9 -9.86 -10.27 -17.70
C GLU A 9 -10.97 -9.22 -17.68
N LEU A 10 -11.64 -9.02 -16.54
CA LEU A 10 -12.65 -7.98 -16.40
C LEU A 10 -12.02 -6.60 -16.56
N VAL A 11 -10.92 -6.33 -15.85
CA VAL A 11 -10.20 -5.06 -15.91
C VAL A 11 -9.71 -4.76 -17.33
N SER A 12 -9.18 -5.75 -18.05
CA SER A 12 -8.69 -5.56 -19.43
C SER A 12 -9.80 -5.24 -20.43
N LYS A 13 -11.04 -5.61 -20.14
CA LYS A 13 -12.22 -5.33 -20.98
C LYS A 13 -12.96 -4.04 -20.62
N ILE A 14 -12.60 -3.36 -19.53
CA ILE A 14 -13.24 -2.08 -19.17
C ILE A 14 -12.95 -1.05 -20.26
N ASN A 15 -14.02 -0.53 -20.86
CA ASN A 15 -13.97 0.58 -21.80
C ASN A 15 -14.82 1.75 -21.28
N CYS A 16 -14.34 2.39 -20.22
CA CYS A 16 -15.00 3.53 -19.60
C CYS A 16 -13.98 4.65 -19.41
N PRO A 17 -13.84 5.58 -20.38
CA PRO A 17 -12.80 6.62 -20.35
C PRO A 17 -13.00 7.67 -19.26
N LEU A 18 -14.20 7.75 -18.69
CA LEU A 18 -14.54 8.64 -17.57
C LEU A 18 -14.42 7.96 -16.20
N LEU A 19 -13.92 6.72 -16.15
CA LEU A 19 -13.78 5.98 -14.91
C LEU A 19 -12.69 6.61 -14.03
N SER A 20 -13.10 7.29 -12.97
CA SER A 20 -12.21 7.95 -12.02
C SER A 20 -12.02 7.17 -10.71
N LEU A 21 -12.87 6.19 -10.44
CA LEU A 21 -12.81 5.34 -9.26
C LEU A 21 -12.91 3.87 -9.69
N LEU A 22 -11.98 3.06 -9.23
CA LEU A 22 -12.02 1.60 -9.40
C LEU A 22 -12.02 0.94 -8.02
N ASP A 23 -13.05 0.14 -7.73
CA ASP A 23 -13.11 -0.73 -6.56
C ASP A 23 -12.97 -2.18 -7.05
N LEU A 24 -11.86 -2.81 -6.70
CA LEU A 24 -11.51 -4.16 -7.13
C LEU A 24 -11.48 -5.10 -5.93
N ARG A 25 -12.36 -6.10 -5.96
CA ARG A 25 -12.47 -7.13 -4.93
C ARG A 25 -12.14 -8.47 -5.54
N VAL A 26 -11.15 -9.13 -4.98
CA VAL A 26 -10.73 -10.46 -5.44
C VAL A 26 -10.96 -11.44 -4.31
N GLU A 27 -11.99 -12.26 -4.45
CA GLU A 27 -12.22 -13.38 -3.56
C GLU A 27 -11.16 -14.46 -3.80
N TYR A 28 -10.66 -15.05 -2.72
CA TYR A 28 -9.68 -16.11 -2.77
C TYR A 28 -10.01 -17.19 -1.74
N ASP A 29 -9.58 -18.42 -2.07
CA ASP A 29 -9.78 -19.54 -1.18
C ASP A 29 -8.65 -19.59 -0.15
N LEU A 30 -9.01 -19.71 1.13
CA LEU A 30 -8.11 -19.50 2.27
C LEU A 30 -6.97 -20.53 2.37
N TRP A 31 -7.05 -21.59 1.55
CA TRP A 31 -6.18 -22.76 1.57
C TRP A 31 -5.13 -22.77 0.46
N THR A 32 -5.20 -21.85 -0.51
CA THR A 32 -4.21 -21.78 -1.60
C THR A 32 -3.08 -20.82 -1.22
N THR A 33 -1.96 -21.37 -0.76
CA THR A 33 -0.69 -20.67 -0.45
C THR A 33 0.13 -20.30 -1.69
N THR A 34 -0.47 -20.33 -2.88
CA THR A 34 0.26 -19.96 -4.09
C THR A 34 0.42 -18.45 -4.16
N SER A 35 1.68 -18.00 -4.09
CA SER A 35 2.18 -16.66 -4.41
C SER A 35 1.85 -16.25 -5.85
N GLN A 36 0.56 -16.14 -6.17
CA GLN A 36 0.12 -15.68 -7.47
C GLN A 36 0.40 -14.18 -7.57
N GLU A 37 1.03 -13.81 -8.68
CA GLU A 37 1.21 -12.42 -9.05
C GLU A 37 -0.04 -11.94 -9.77
N MET A 38 -0.47 -10.73 -9.44
CA MET A 38 -1.60 -10.08 -10.08
C MET A 38 -1.12 -8.84 -10.82
N GLU A 39 -1.23 -8.89 -12.14
CA GLU A 39 -0.86 -7.81 -13.04
C GLU A 39 -2.12 -7.29 -13.75
N LEU A 40 -2.48 -6.03 -13.48
CA LEU A 40 -3.63 -5.40 -14.09
C LEU A 40 -3.20 -4.63 -15.33
N GLN A 41 -3.77 -4.98 -16.48
CA GLN A 41 -3.41 -4.37 -17.77
C GLN A 41 -4.63 -3.67 -18.36
N ASN A 42 -4.70 -2.35 -18.22
CA ASN A 42 -5.62 -1.48 -18.96
C ASN A 42 -5.18 -0.02 -18.85
N LYS A 43 -4.24 0.39 -19.72
CA LYS A 43 -3.63 1.72 -19.62
C LYS A 43 -4.66 2.86 -19.67
N LEU A 44 -5.67 2.76 -20.55
CA LEU A 44 -6.71 3.78 -20.70
C LEU A 44 -7.49 4.01 -19.40
N VAL A 45 -7.72 2.94 -18.64
CA VAL A 45 -8.38 3.01 -17.33
C VAL A 45 -7.43 3.58 -16.28
N PHE A 46 -6.22 3.05 -16.15
CA PHE A 46 -5.28 3.47 -15.09
C PHE A 46 -4.72 4.90 -15.27
N ASP A 47 -4.67 5.42 -16.51
CA ASP A 47 -4.31 6.81 -16.77
C ASP A 47 -5.36 7.81 -16.23
N ASN A 48 -6.62 7.38 -16.03
CA ASN A 48 -7.73 8.25 -15.60
C ASN A 48 -8.20 8.00 -14.16
N ILE A 49 -7.82 6.88 -13.55
CA ILE A 49 -8.21 6.58 -12.17
C ILE A 49 -7.59 7.58 -11.20
N VAL A 50 -8.45 8.20 -10.40
CA VAL A 50 -8.10 9.13 -9.32
C VAL A 50 -8.11 8.43 -7.97
N ALA A 51 -9.02 7.47 -7.77
CA ALA A 51 -9.14 6.69 -6.55
C ALA A 51 -9.18 5.18 -6.86
N PHE A 52 -8.32 4.42 -6.19
CA PHE A 52 -8.26 2.97 -6.36
C PHE A 52 -8.47 2.28 -5.02
N HIS A 53 -9.53 1.48 -4.92
CA HIS A 53 -9.80 0.63 -3.76
C HIS A 53 -9.47 -0.82 -4.11
N LEU A 54 -8.59 -1.42 -3.32
CA LEU A 54 -8.15 -2.80 -3.44
C LEU A 54 -8.61 -3.57 -2.20
N HIS A 55 -9.43 -4.61 -2.39
CA HIS A 55 -9.85 -5.52 -1.35
C HIS A 55 -9.22 -6.89 -1.56
N ILE A 56 -7.92 -7.02 -1.25
CA ILE A 56 -7.14 -8.12 -1.80
C ILE A 56 -6.08 -8.65 -0.83
N PRO A 57 -6.27 -9.85 -0.28
CA PRO A 57 -5.31 -10.51 0.60
C PRO A 57 -4.23 -11.30 -0.16
N GLY A 58 -2.97 -11.14 0.26
CA GLY A 58 -1.95 -12.18 0.12
C GLY A 58 -1.37 -12.44 -1.28
N PHE A 59 -1.53 -11.51 -2.23
CA PHE A 59 -0.93 -11.63 -3.56
C PHE A 59 0.32 -10.77 -3.70
N ARG A 60 1.18 -11.13 -4.67
CA ARG A 60 2.26 -10.24 -5.11
C ARG A 60 1.71 -9.25 -6.11
N TRP A 61 1.85 -7.97 -5.79
CA TRP A 61 1.23 -6.88 -6.52
C TRP A 61 2.23 -6.04 -7.27
N LYS A 62 2.00 -5.94 -8.58
CA LYS A 62 2.60 -4.91 -9.40
C LYS A 62 1.52 -3.90 -9.77
N LEU A 63 1.55 -2.75 -9.11
CA LEU A 63 0.68 -1.63 -9.45
C LEU A 63 0.98 -1.21 -10.90
N PRO A 64 -0.05 -1.07 -11.75
CA PRO A 64 0.15 -0.46 -13.06
C PRO A 64 0.51 1.02 -12.92
N ASP A 65 1.03 1.62 -13.99
CA ASP A 65 1.21 3.06 -14.05
C ASP A 65 -0.15 3.76 -13.92
N CYS A 66 -0.38 4.39 -12.76
CA CYS A 66 -1.58 5.14 -12.43
C CYS A 66 -1.21 6.62 -12.29
N THR A 67 -0.96 7.27 -13.42
CA THR A 67 -0.42 8.65 -13.47
C THR A 67 -1.32 9.69 -12.81
N SER A 68 -2.64 9.45 -12.80
CA SER A 68 -3.65 10.32 -12.19
C SER A 68 -4.06 9.93 -10.77
N LEU A 69 -3.53 8.83 -10.22
CA LEU A 69 -3.96 8.31 -8.93
C LEU A 69 -3.60 9.28 -7.81
N ARG A 70 -4.58 9.63 -6.98
CA ARG A 70 -4.45 10.53 -5.83
C ARG A 70 -4.72 9.84 -4.51
N LYS A 71 -5.61 8.84 -4.53
CA LYS A 71 -6.09 8.10 -3.36
C LYS A 71 -5.97 6.60 -3.57
N LEU A 72 -5.34 5.92 -2.63
CA LEU A 72 -5.23 4.46 -2.62
C LEU A 72 -5.82 3.94 -1.32
N ARG A 73 -6.86 3.11 -1.40
CA ARG A 73 -7.38 2.36 -0.26
C ARG A 73 -7.06 0.90 -0.44
N VAL A 74 -6.43 0.29 0.56
CA VAL A 74 -6.14 -1.14 0.55
C VAL A 74 -6.71 -1.78 1.79
N SER A 75 -7.45 -2.85 1.59
CA SER A 75 -8.01 -3.66 2.66
C SER A 75 -7.61 -5.11 2.48
N SER A 76 -7.32 -5.75 3.62
CA SER A 76 -7.00 -7.16 3.68
C SER A 76 -7.90 -7.82 4.74
N PRO A 77 -8.68 -8.85 4.40
CA PRO A 77 -9.55 -9.54 5.36
C PRO A 77 -8.79 -10.27 6.48
N LYS A 78 -7.49 -10.48 6.32
CA LYS A 78 -6.61 -10.95 7.39
C LYS A 78 -5.73 -9.78 7.78
N ASN A 79 -5.58 -9.48 9.06
CA ASN A 79 -4.60 -8.53 9.62
C ASN A 79 -3.13 -8.92 9.33
N VAL A 80 -2.89 -9.70 8.27
CA VAL A 80 -1.57 -10.05 7.76
C VAL A 80 -1.09 -8.83 6.98
N PRO A 81 0.08 -8.28 7.34
CA PRO A 81 0.66 -7.18 6.60
C PRO A 81 0.90 -7.57 5.14
N ASP A 82 0.45 -6.75 4.19
CA ASP A 82 0.85 -6.90 2.79
C ASP A 82 2.10 -6.05 2.52
N ALA A 83 3.25 -6.65 2.80
CA ALA A 83 4.56 -6.07 2.54
C ALA A 83 4.78 -5.71 1.06
N ASN A 84 4.16 -6.45 0.14
CA ASN A 84 4.47 -6.34 -1.28
C ASN A 84 4.01 -5.00 -1.87
N LEU A 85 2.82 -4.55 -1.47
CA LEU A 85 2.29 -3.26 -1.94
C LEU A 85 3.17 -2.09 -1.48
N LEU A 86 3.50 -2.05 -0.19
CA LEU A 86 4.37 -0.99 0.36
C LEU A 86 5.75 -1.05 -0.28
N ALA A 87 6.30 -2.24 -0.50
CA ALA A 87 7.55 -2.44 -1.23
C ALA A 87 7.48 -1.87 -2.66
N SER A 88 6.41 -2.13 -3.42
CA SER A 88 6.26 -1.57 -4.77
C SER A 88 6.23 -0.04 -4.75
N LEU A 89 5.56 0.57 -3.76
CA LEU A 89 5.54 2.03 -3.58
C LEU A 89 6.90 2.61 -3.15
N ILE A 90 7.71 1.84 -2.40
CA ILE A 90 9.09 2.18 -2.05
C ILE A 90 9.95 2.16 -3.32
N PHE A 91 9.95 1.07 -4.07
CA PHE A 91 10.86 0.91 -5.20
C PHE A 91 10.53 1.84 -6.37
N GLU A 92 9.24 2.04 -6.65
CA GLU A 92 8.78 2.77 -7.84
C GLU A 92 7.75 3.87 -7.51
N PRO A 93 8.11 4.94 -6.77
CA PRO A 93 7.16 5.99 -6.39
C PRO A 93 6.55 6.75 -7.58
N ARG A 94 7.14 6.62 -8.77
CA ARG A 94 6.71 7.28 -10.02
C ARG A 94 5.54 6.60 -10.71
N ILE A 95 5.18 5.35 -10.35
CA ILE A 95 4.02 4.67 -10.92
C ILE A 95 2.71 5.37 -10.55
N CYS A 96 2.71 6.11 -9.44
CA CYS A 96 1.57 6.89 -8.97
C CYS A 96 2.04 8.26 -8.48
N PRO A 97 2.52 9.14 -9.38
CA PRO A 97 3.24 10.35 -9.01
C PRO A 97 2.35 11.38 -8.29
N LEU A 98 1.03 11.32 -8.47
CA LEU A 98 0.07 12.24 -7.83
C LEU A 98 -0.54 11.69 -6.53
N LEU A 99 -0.15 10.47 -6.12
CA LEU A 99 -0.68 9.86 -4.90
C LEU A 99 -0.27 10.70 -3.69
N HIS A 100 -1.25 11.09 -2.88
CA HIS A 100 -1.06 11.90 -1.68
C HIS A 100 -1.86 11.38 -0.47
N GLU A 101 -2.75 10.41 -0.69
CA GLU A 101 -3.61 9.83 0.34
C GLU A 101 -3.58 8.30 0.26
N ILE A 102 -3.27 7.66 1.39
CA ILE A 102 -3.27 6.21 1.53
C ILE A 102 -4.16 5.83 2.72
N GLU A 103 -5.09 4.91 2.48
CA GLU A 103 -5.91 4.27 3.51
C GLU A 103 -5.55 2.79 3.60
N LEU A 104 -5.19 2.32 4.81
CA LEU A 104 -4.91 0.92 5.10
C LEU A 104 -5.92 0.39 6.12
N ASP A 105 -6.66 -0.63 5.71
CA ASP A 105 -7.67 -1.33 6.51
C ASP A 105 -7.09 -2.63 7.09
N PHE A 106 -5.84 -2.55 7.56
CA PHE A 106 -5.07 -3.63 8.19
C PHE A 106 -3.88 -3.02 8.95
N ILE A 107 -3.25 -3.81 9.84
CA ILE A 107 -2.02 -3.40 10.53
C ILE A 107 -0.84 -3.51 9.53
N PRO A 108 -0.19 -2.40 9.14
CA PRO A 108 0.93 -2.44 8.22
C PRO A 108 2.20 -2.98 8.92
N GLU A 109 3.18 -3.43 8.13
CA GLU A 109 4.55 -3.51 8.63
C GLU A 109 5.07 -2.08 8.82
N TRP A 110 5.30 -1.70 10.07
CA TRP A 110 5.61 -0.31 10.40
C TRP A 110 6.91 0.15 9.74
N ASP A 111 7.93 -0.70 9.71
CA ASP A 111 9.20 -0.42 9.03
C ASP A 111 9.00 -0.11 7.54
N LEU A 112 8.20 -0.91 6.83
CA LEU A 112 7.89 -0.67 5.41
C LEU A 112 7.05 0.60 5.22
N LEU A 113 6.08 0.85 6.10
CA LEU A 113 5.29 2.08 6.04
C LEU A 113 6.19 3.33 6.21
N PHE A 114 7.07 3.32 7.20
CA PHE A 114 8.03 4.40 7.42
C PHE A 114 8.97 4.57 6.22
N LEU A 115 9.56 3.49 5.71
CA LEU A 115 10.44 3.53 4.54
C LEU A 115 9.72 4.10 3.31
N MET A 116 8.46 3.72 3.08
CA MET A 116 7.64 4.22 1.98
C MET A 116 7.40 5.73 2.13
N LEU A 117 6.97 6.17 3.31
CA LEU A 117 6.70 7.59 3.57
C LEU A 117 7.98 8.43 3.46
N GLU A 118 9.09 8.01 4.06
CA GLU A 118 10.37 8.73 4.01
C GLU A 118 10.89 8.84 2.58
N ARG A 119 10.97 7.70 1.89
CA ARG A 119 11.49 7.65 0.53
C ARG A 119 10.67 8.48 -0.41
N ARG A 120 9.35 8.59 -0.20
CA ARG A 120 8.47 9.39 -1.04
C ARG A 120 8.44 10.86 -0.64
N ASN A 121 8.29 11.17 0.64
CA ASN A 121 8.08 12.54 1.14
C ASN A 121 9.35 13.40 1.12
N TYR A 122 10.53 12.77 1.13
CA TYR A 122 11.81 13.46 1.05
C TYR A 122 12.40 13.52 -0.36
N LEU A 123 11.68 13.05 -1.39
CA LEU A 123 12.10 13.27 -2.76
C LEU A 123 12.13 14.77 -3.07
N PRO A 124 13.17 15.26 -3.77
CA PRO A 124 13.19 16.64 -4.24
C PRO A 124 11.99 16.90 -5.17
N PRO A 125 11.36 18.10 -5.09
CA PRO A 125 10.22 18.45 -5.95
C PRO A 125 10.48 18.29 -7.46
N SER A 126 11.74 18.39 -7.89
CA SER A 126 12.17 18.15 -9.28
C SER A 126 11.86 16.75 -9.80
N HIS A 127 11.55 15.79 -8.93
CA HIS A 127 11.18 14.43 -9.31
C HIS A 127 9.70 14.30 -9.73
N GLY A 128 8.87 15.34 -9.53
CA GLY A 128 7.47 15.33 -9.93
C GLY A 128 6.59 14.34 -9.17
N VAL A 129 7.03 13.90 -7.97
CA VAL A 129 6.28 12.99 -7.09
C VAL A 129 5.69 13.77 -5.93
N SER A 130 4.39 13.60 -5.72
CA SER A 130 3.64 14.20 -4.62
C SER A 130 3.94 13.48 -3.31
N ARG A 131 4.05 14.27 -2.25
CA ARG A 131 4.18 13.77 -0.88
C ARG A 131 2.86 13.13 -0.44
N ILE A 132 2.94 12.06 0.33
CA ILE A 132 1.80 11.55 1.10
C ILE A 132 1.58 12.51 2.27
N THR A 133 0.43 13.16 2.28
CA THR A 133 0.02 14.11 3.33
C THR A 133 -1.08 13.55 4.21
N THR A 134 -1.78 12.52 3.73
CA THR A 134 -2.90 11.90 4.44
C THR A 134 -2.68 10.39 4.53
N LEU A 135 -2.66 9.89 5.76
CA LEU A 135 -2.60 8.47 6.07
C LEU A 135 -3.79 8.12 6.96
N ILE A 136 -4.63 7.21 6.50
CA ILE A 136 -5.79 6.72 7.24
C ILE A 136 -5.50 5.27 7.62
N LEU A 137 -5.45 4.99 8.92
CA LEU A 137 -5.24 3.65 9.46
C LEU A 137 -6.47 3.25 10.26
N GLN A 138 -7.11 2.16 9.88
CA GLN A 138 -8.25 1.61 10.64
C GLN A 138 -7.78 0.83 11.89
N SER A 139 -6.50 0.45 11.91
CA SER A 139 -5.88 -0.19 13.07
C SER A 139 -5.35 0.82 14.09
N PRO A 140 -5.34 0.48 15.39
CA PRO A 140 -4.67 1.29 16.41
C PRO A 140 -3.20 1.53 16.08
N ILE A 141 -2.75 2.78 16.24
CA ILE A 141 -1.35 3.18 16.05
C ILE A 141 -0.65 3.09 17.41
N PRO A 142 0.49 2.39 17.52
CA PRO A 142 1.29 2.41 18.75
C PRO A 142 1.64 3.86 19.13
N PRO A 143 1.44 4.28 20.40
CA PRO A 143 1.64 5.67 20.81
C PRO A 143 3.02 6.23 20.47
N THR A 144 4.05 5.38 20.51
CA THR A 144 5.44 5.72 20.17
C THR A 144 5.64 6.08 18.70
N LEU A 145 4.71 5.71 17.81
CA LEU A 145 4.80 5.96 16.36
C LEU A 145 3.99 7.16 15.90
N LEU A 146 3.05 7.65 16.72
CA LEU A 146 2.17 8.77 16.36
C LEU A 146 2.96 10.04 15.99
N ALA A 147 3.89 10.47 16.84
CA ALA A 147 4.67 11.67 16.60
C ALA A 147 5.58 11.54 15.37
N PRO A 148 6.38 10.45 15.22
CA PRO A 148 7.16 10.25 14.00
C PRO A 148 6.32 10.22 12.71
N LEU A 149 5.17 9.56 12.71
CA LEU A 149 4.27 9.54 11.53
C LEU A 149 3.76 10.95 11.20
N ALA A 150 3.31 11.71 12.20
CA ALA A 150 2.83 13.07 12.01
C ALA A 150 3.91 14.00 11.44
N HIS A 151 5.14 13.91 11.94
CA HIS A 151 6.26 14.69 11.42
C HIS A 151 6.54 14.37 9.94
N ILE A 152 6.64 13.10 9.57
CA ILE A 152 6.92 12.71 8.17
C ILE A 152 5.80 13.16 7.22
N LEU A 153 4.54 13.04 7.64
CA LEU A 153 3.38 13.50 6.84
C LEU A 153 3.36 15.04 6.68
N SER A 154 3.88 15.78 7.65
CA SER A 154 4.09 17.23 7.56
C SER A 154 5.33 17.62 6.74
N GLY A 155 6.14 16.65 6.31
CA GLY A 155 7.40 16.87 5.59
C GLY A 155 8.56 17.29 6.48
N GLN A 156 8.47 17.02 7.78
CA GLN A 156 9.54 17.27 8.75
C GLN A 156 10.38 16.00 8.95
N PHE A 157 11.69 16.18 9.03
CA PHE A 157 12.59 15.11 9.46
C PHE A 157 12.38 14.81 10.94
N THR A 158 12.38 13.54 11.31
CA THR A 158 12.18 13.09 12.70
C THR A 158 13.06 11.89 12.97
N GLU A 159 13.53 11.78 14.21
CA GLU A 159 14.00 10.50 14.72
C GLU A 159 12.80 9.55 14.86
N ARG A 160 13.05 8.27 14.58
CA ARG A 160 12.08 7.19 14.74
C ARG A 160 12.81 5.91 15.16
N PRO A 161 12.09 4.90 15.68
CA PRO A 161 12.69 3.60 15.93
C PRO A 161 13.31 3.01 14.66
N SER A 162 14.36 2.23 14.83
CA SER A 162 15.06 1.54 13.76
C SER A 162 14.13 0.56 13.04
N ASN A 163 14.44 0.22 11.78
CA ASN A 163 13.67 -0.77 11.03
C ASN A 163 13.60 -2.12 11.75
N ARG A 164 14.66 -2.49 12.50
CA ARG A 164 14.67 -3.70 13.32
C ARG A 164 13.59 -3.64 14.39
N GLU A 165 13.54 -2.56 15.17
CA GLU A 165 12.55 -2.35 16.24
C GLU A 165 11.10 -2.28 15.72
N LEU A 166 10.92 -1.84 14.48
CA LEU A 166 9.60 -1.73 13.83
C LEU A 166 9.15 -3.00 13.11
N SER A 167 10.06 -3.96 12.90
CA SER A 167 9.72 -5.22 12.23
C SER A 167 8.75 -6.05 13.07
N LEU A 168 7.83 -6.78 12.42
CA LEU A 168 6.94 -7.69 13.13
C LEU A 168 7.70 -8.74 13.94
N CYS A 169 8.86 -9.20 13.46
CA CYS A 169 9.68 -10.18 14.17
C CYS A 169 10.10 -9.65 15.55
N SER A 170 10.63 -8.42 15.62
CA SER A 170 11.02 -7.82 16.90
C SER A 170 9.82 -7.43 17.78
N PHE A 171 8.70 -7.05 17.17
CA PHE A 171 7.45 -6.85 17.91
C PHE A 171 6.96 -8.15 18.56
N MET A 172 7.03 -9.28 17.84
CA MET A 172 6.65 -10.59 18.38
C MET A 172 7.62 -11.08 19.45
N GLU A 173 8.92 -10.89 19.28
CA GLU A 173 9.92 -11.21 20.30
C GLU A 173 9.64 -10.46 21.61
N GLY A 174 9.36 -9.16 21.58
CA GLY A 174 9.09 -8.39 22.80
C GLY A 174 7.80 -8.76 23.56
N TRP A 175 6.81 -9.35 22.88
CA TRP A 175 5.52 -9.73 23.48
C TRP A 175 5.38 -11.23 23.79
N PHE A 176 6.07 -12.09 23.03
CA PHE A 176 6.03 -13.54 23.20
C PHE A 176 7.30 -14.13 23.81
N ASP A 177 8.31 -13.33 24.14
CA ASP A 177 9.35 -13.70 25.11
C ASP A 177 8.75 -13.68 26.52
N THR A 178 7.73 -14.52 26.73
CA THR A 178 7.45 -15.10 28.04
C THR A 178 8.56 -16.09 28.30
N SER A 179 9.63 -15.59 28.93
CA SER A 179 10.68 -16.43 29.51
C SER A 179 10.06 -17.64 30.20
N LEU A 180 10.25 -18.83 29.60
CA LEU A 180 10.17 -20.13 30.24
C LEU A 180 11.55 -20.53 30.74
#